data_AF-A0A2G5T897-F1
#
_entry.id   AF-A0A2G5T897-F1
#
_cell.length_a   1.000
_cell.length_b   1.000
_cell.length_c   1.000
_cell.angle_alpha   90.00
_cell.angle_beta   90.00
_cell.angle_gamma   90.00
#
_symmetry.space_group_name_H-M   'P 1'
#
loop_
_entity.id
_entity.type
_entity.pdbx_description
1 polymer ?
#
loop_
_entity_poly.entity_id
_entity_poly.type
_entity_poly.pdbx_seq_one_letter_code
_entity_poly.pdbx_strand_id
1 'polypeptide(L)'
;MLSGVPKLVVFLFSCCHVALAARVCIGQNISATDMSDVPYLFEMAKEPPCTHVIGDIFIMNLTDIELPVEIYRSVRKIYGSIIVINNTNIHTPIHFPSLRVINATVLPAITAFKNRNVMVSVGPRFKKAISEQKHGITFAVVHNLNFVIDTDQYNLWWLAGYPNGRFLLDSGLMASVCDENLFKPIAGILGWLFVALALGFSTVAFYDRPTMKKQKQE
;
A
#
# COMPACT_ATOMS: atom_id res chain seq x y z
N MET A 1 -7.79 -41.09 -38.78
CA MET A 1 -8.19 -39.99 -37.89
C MET A 1 -7.48 -40.14 -36.55
N LEU A 2 -6.33 -39.50 -36.36
CA LEU A 2 -5.59 -39.40 -35.09
C LEU A 2 -4.64 -38.20 -35.21
N SER A 3 -5.22 -36.99 -35.17
CA SER A 3 -4.48 -35.73 -35.26
C SER A 3 -5.21 -34.72 -34.40
N GLY A 4 -4.79 -34.57 -33.14
CA GLY A 4 -5.38 -33.57 -32.25
C GLY A 4 -4.86 -33.62 -30.81
N VAL A 5 -4.37 -34.76 -30.37
CA VAL A 5 -3.96 -34.95 -28.96
C VAL A 5 -2.56 -34.39 -28.61
N PRO A 6 -1.54 -34.28 -29.49
CA PRO A 6 -0.21 -33.91 -29.02
C PRO A 6 -0.02 -32.39 -28.79
N LYS A 7 -0.96 -31.54 -29.21
CA LYS A 7 -0.85 -30.07 -29.00
C LYS A 7 -1.39 -29.60 -27.66
N LEU A 8 -2.31 -30.34 -27.03
CA LEU A 8 -2.93 -29.93 -25.76
C LEU A 8 -2.01 -30.18 -24.55
N VAL A 9 -1.21 -31.25 -24.60
CA VAL A 9 -0.31 -31.65 -23.50
C VAL A 9 0.88 -30.70 -23.36
N VAL A 10 1.37 -30.11 -24.46
CA VAL A 10 2.46 -29.12 -24.43
C VAL A 10 1.96 -27.77 -23.87
N PHE A 11 0.69 -27.41 -24.11
CA PHE A 11 0.09 -26.20 -23.54
C PHE A 11 -0.13 -26.31 -22.01
N LEU A 12 -0.45 -27.51 -21.51
CA LEU A 12 -0.62 -27.76 -20.08
C LEU A 12 0.69 -27.77 -19.28
N PHE A 13 1.81 -28.14 -19.90
CA PHE A 13 3.14 -28.08 -19.24
C PHE A 13 3.79 -26.69 -19.25
N SER A 14 3.36 -25.77 -20.12
CA SER A 14 3.88 -24.39 -20.13
C SER A 14 3.28 -23.50 -19.02
N CYS A 15 2.31 -24.01 -18.26
CA CYS A 15 1.85 -23.42 -17.00
C CYS A 15 2.61 -23.94 -15.78
N CYS A 16 3.84 -24.46 -15.96
CA CYS A 16 4.81 -24.55 -14.87
C CYS A 16 5.05 -23.14 -14.34
N HIS A 17 4.23 -22.73 -13.37
CA HIS A 17 4.57 -21.67 -12.46
C HIS A 17 5.98 -21.95 -11.97
N VAL A 18 6.92 -21.12 -12.39
CA VAL A 18 8.18 -20.97 -11.68
C VAL A 18 7.77 -20.52 -10.29
N ALA A 19 7.52 -21.49 -9.40
CA ALA A 19 7.40 -21.27 -7.99
C ALA A 19 8.79 -20.82 -7.56
N LEU A 20 9.04 -19.51 -7.72
CA LEU A 20 10.30 -18.89 -7.38
C LEU A 20 10.60 -19.29 -5.95
N ALA A 21 11.63 -20.12 -5.77
CA ALA A 21 11.97 -20.70 -4.48
C ALA A 21 12.07 -19.58 -3.45
N ALA A 22 11.41 -19.77 -2.30
CA ALA A 22 11.39 -18.77 -1.26
C ALA A 22 12.80 -18.65 -0.65
N ARG A 23 13.53 -17.57 -0.98
CA ARG A 23 14.73 -17.19 -0.22
C ARG A 23 14.30 -16.50 1.06
N VAL A 24 14.63 -17.13 2.19
CA VAL A 24 14.39 -16.61 3.54
C VAL A 24 15.65 -15.92 4.03
N CYS A 25 15.49 -14.73 4.60
CA CYS A 25 16.55 -13.94 5.20
C CYS A 25 16.18 -13.54 6.62
N ILE A 26 17.18 -13.29 7.45
CA ILE A 26 17.00 -12.73 8.78
C ILE A 26 16.87 -11.22 8.64
N GLY A 27 15.90 -10.60 9.32
CA GLY A 27 15.62 -9.17 9.24
C GLY A 27 16.84 -8.30 9.57
N GLN A 28 17.63 -8.74 10.57
CA GLN A 28 18.88 -8.08 10.97
C GLN A 28 19.91 -8.00 9.83
N ASN A 29 19.95 -8.97 8.91
CA ASN A 29 20.90 -8.94 7.78
C ASN A 29 20.56 -7.88 6.73
N ILE A 30 19.31 -7.43 6.69
CA ILE A 30 18.84 -6.37 5.77
C ILE A 30 18.47 -5.10 6.56
N SER A 31 19.02 -4.95 7.76
CA SER A 31 18.83 -3.81 8.63
C SER A 31 20.09 -2.94 8.67
N ALA A 32 19.92 -1.66 8.96
CA ALA A 32 20.99 -0.77 9.40
C ALA A 32 20.53 -0.01 10.64
N THR A 33 21.21 -0.23 11.75
CA THR A 33 20.91 0.40 13.05
C THR A 33 21.76 1.64 13.33
N ASP A 34 22.89 1.74 12.63
CA ASP A 34 23.74 2.93 12.53
C ASP A 34 24.51 2.96 11.20
N MET A 35 25.36 3.98 11.02
CA MET A 35 26.13 4.20 9.78
C MET A 35 27.15 3.09 9.48
N SER A 36 27.61 2.35 10.49
CA SER A 36 28.59 1.26 10.32
C SER A 36 27.96 0.00 9.69
N ASP A 37 26.64 -0.13 9.74
CA ASP A 37 25.89 -1.23 9.11
C ASP A 37 25.70 -1.03 7.60
N VAL A 38 25.76 0.22 7.13
CA VAL A 38 25.46 0.58 5.73
C VAL A 38 26.33 -0.16 4.71
N PRO A 39 27.67 -0.31 4.89
CA PRO A 39 28.49 -1.10 3.96
C PRO A 39 28.02 -2.56 3.82
N TYR A 40 27.54 -3.17 4.91
CA TYR A 40 27.04 -4.55 4.86
C TYR A 40 25.75 -4.66 4.03
N LEU A 41 24.90 -3.63 4.04
CA LEU A 41 23.72 -3.59 3.17
C LEU A 41 24.12 -3.58 1.67
N PHE A 42 25.20 -2.89 1.31
CA PHE A 42 25.70 -2.90 -0.08
C PHE A 42 26.26 -4.26 -0.48
N GLU A 43 26.92 -4.98 0.42
CA GLU A 43 27.33 -6.36 0.17
C GLU A 43 26.10 -7.29 0.04
N MET A 44 25.10 -7.12 0.89
CA MET A 44 23.83 -7.83 0.80
C MET A 44 23.05 -7.54 -0.49
N ALA A 45 23.29 -6.41 -1.15
CA ALA A 45 22.70 -6.11 -2.45
C ALA A 45 23.28 -6.94 -3.60
N LYS A 46 24.47 -7.52 -3.43
CA LYS A 46 25.11 -8.42 -4.41
C LYS A 46 24.61 -9.85 -4.27
N GLU A 47 24.03 -10.18 -3.13
CA GLU A 47 23.42 -11.48 -2.84
C GLU A 47 22.07 -11.64 -3.58
N PRO A 48 21.64 -12.87 -3.90
CA PRO A 48 20.31 -13.12 -4.42
C PRO A 48 19.18 -12.45 -3.60
N PRO A 49 18.15 -11.88 -4.20
CA PRO A 49 17.20 -11.06 -3.45
C PRO A 49 16.32 -11.89 -2.50
N CYS A 50 16.13 -11.38 -1.29
CA CYS A 50 15.27 -11.99 -0.27
C CYS A 50 13.79 -11.90 -0.68
N THR A 51 13.03 -12.97 -0.42
CA THR A 51 11.57 -12.98 -0.66
C THR A 51 10.76 -13.06 0.63
N HIS A 52 11.34 -13.64 1.67
CA HIS A 52 10.74 -13.80 2.99
C HIS A 52 11.75 -13.32 4.03
N VAL A 53 11.27 -12.60 5.04
CA VAL A 53 12.09 -12.06 6.11
C VAL A 53 11.55 -12.58 7.44
N ILE A 54 12.43 -13.13 8.27
CA ILE A 54 12.12 -13.54 9.64
C ILE A 54 12.81 -12.56 10.59
N GLY A 55 12.03 -11.98 11.50
CA GLY A 55 12.48 -10.90 12.37
C GLY A 55 12.21 -9.52 11.77
N ASP A 56 12.54 -8.51 12.56
CA ASP A 56 12.27 -7.11 12.25
C ASP A 56 13.34 -6.53 11.32
N ILE A 57 12.94 -5.55 10.51
CA ILE A 57 13.82 -4.76 9.66
C ILE A 57 13.98 -3.39 10.31
N PHE A 58 15.20 -3.07 10.73
CA PHE A 58 15.55 -1.80 11.36
C PHE A 58 16.29 -0.91 10.37
N ILE A 59 15.84 0.33 10.24
CA ILE A 59 16.54 1.41 9.52
C ILE A 59 16.60 2.58 10.49
N MET A 60 17.72 2.77 11.16
CA MET A 60 17.80 3.66 12.31
C MET A 60 19.10 4.47 12.36
N ASN A 61 19.00 5.68 12.91
CA ASN A 61 20.15 6.55 13.19
C ASN A 61 21.04 6.87 11.97
N LEU A 62 20.46 6.87 10.77
CA LEU A 62 21.18 7.19 9.53
C LEU A 62 21.04 8.68 9.20
N THR A 63 22.10 9.28 8.68
CA THR A 63 22.10 10.71 8.32
C THR A 63 22.81 10.95 6.98
N ASP A 64 22.17 11.70 6.09
CA ASP A 64 22.74 12.17 4.81
C ASP A 64 23.35 11.03 3.98
N ILE A 65 22.53 10.01 3.66
CA ILE A 65 23.00 8.76 3.04
C ILE A 65 22.08 8.24 1.93
N GLU A 66 22.65 7.47 1.03
CA GLU A 66 21.94 6.64 0.05
C GLU A 66 21.99 5.18 0.48
N LEU A 67 20.83 4.51 0.49
CA LEU A 67 20.70 3.10 0.84
C LEU A 67 20.52 2.24 -0.41
N PRO A 68 21.03 1.00 -0.43
CA PRO A 68 20.77 0.04 -1.50
C PRO A 68 19.35 -0.53 -1.36
N VAL A 69 18.33 0.28 -1.61
CA VAL A 69 16.92 -0.06 -1.39
C VAL A 69 16.41 -1.19 -2.28
N GLU A 70 17.19 -1.60 -3.29
CA GLU A 70 16.92 -2.74 -4.17
C GLU A 70 16.79 -4.05 -3.39
N ILE A 71 17.46 -4.18 -2.24
CA ILE A 71 17.37 -5.37 -1.38
C ILE A 71 15.93 -5.65 -0.93
N TYR A 72 15.10 -4.62 -0.84
CA TYR A 72 13.70 -4.72 -0.43
C TYR A 72 12.74 -5.04 -1.58
N ARG A 73 13.20 -4.93 -2.83
CA ARG A 73 12.35 -5.00 -4.03
C ARG A 73 11.56 -6.31 -4.15
N SER A 74 12.19 -7.42 -3.76
CA SER A 74 11.63 -8.76 -3.91
C SER A 74 10.96 -9.30 -2.67
N VAL A 75 11.03 -8.58 -1.54
CA VAL A 75 10.44 -9.00 -0.27
C VAL A 75 8.93 -9.08 -0.41
N ARG A 76 8.36 -10.25 -0.12
CA ARG A 76 6.91 -10.55 -0.24
C ARG A 76 6.25 -10.73 1.11
N LYS A 77 6.95 -11.30 2.08
CA LYS A 77 6.43 -11.56 3.42
C LYS A 77 7.47 -11.20 4.48
N ILE A 78 7.01 -10.55 5.55
CA ILE A 78 7.82 -10.22 6.71
C ILE A 78 7.13 -10.84 7.93
N TYR A 79 7.86 -11.65 8.68
CA TYR A 79 7.46 -12.22 9.97
C TYR A 79 8.17 -11.43 11.07
N GLY A 80 7.69 -10.22 11.29
CA GLY A 80 8.29 -9.16 12.08
C GLY A 80 7.70 -7.81 11.68
N SER A 81 8.39 -6.73 12.01
CA SER A 81 8.00 -5.35 11.75
C SER A 81 9.00 -4.64 10.84
N ILE A 82 8.53 -3.58 10.16
CA ILE A 82 9.40 -2.58 9.52
C ILE A 82 9.52 -1.39 10.45
N ILE A 83 10.74 -1.04 10.85
CA ILE A 83 11.02 -0.06 11.89
C ILE A 83 12.00 0.97 11.37
N VAL A 84 11.51 2.18 11.13
CA VAL A 84 12.30 3.30 10.58
C VAL A 84 12.34 4.42 11.63
N ILE A 85 13.48 4.63 12.27
CA ILE A 85 13.57 5.49 13.46
C ILE A 85 14.77 6.44 13.43
N ASN A 86 14.55 7.72 13.76
CA ASN A 86 15.62 8.69 14.01
C ASN A 86 16.59 8.87 12.83
N ASN A 87 16.08 8.82 11.59
CA ASN A 87 16.86 9.04 10.40
C ASN A 87 16.70 10.47 9.86
N THR A 88 17.74 11.01 9.23
CA THR A 88 17.72 12.35 8.62
C THR A 88 18.25 12.28 7.18
N ASN A 89 17.51 12.83 6.21
CA ASN A 89 17.96 12.96 4.82
C ASN A 89 18.41 11.63 4.20
N ILE A 90 17.54 10.62 4.19
CA ILE A 90 17.77 9.42 3.37
C ILE A 90 17.29 9.76 1.95
N HIS A 91 18.23 9.90 1.02
CA HIS A 91 17.94 10.38 -0.34
C HIS A 91 17.15 9.37 -1.17
N THR A 92 17.39 8.08 -0.94
CA THR A 92 16.72 6.98 -1.64
C THR A 92 15.42 6.56 -0.92
N PRO A 93 14.26 6.54 -1.58
CA PRO A 93 13.02 6.09 -0.96
C PRO A 93 13.08 4.62 -0.52
N ILE A 94 12.75 4.35 0.74
CA ILE A 94 12.68 2.99 1.28
C ILE A 94 11.39 2.35 0.77
N HIS A 95 11.48 1.57 -0.30
CA HIS A 95 10.32 1.04 -1.01
C HIS A 95 10.24 -0.48 -1.03
N PHE A 96 9.07 -1.03 -0.67
CA PHE A 96 8.77 -2.47 -0.67
C PHE A 96 7.71 -2.84 -1.73
N PRO A 97 8.05 -2.87 -3.04
CA PRO A 97 7.07 -3.01 -4.12
C PRO A 97 6.38 -4.38 -4.20
N SER A 98 7.08 -5.45 -3.79
CA SER A 98 6.55 -6.82 -3.86
C SER A 98 5.87 -7.28 -2.59
N LEU A 99 5.85 -6.45 -1.55
CA LEU A 99 5.37 -6.82 -0.23
C LEU A 99 3.89 -7.17 -0.29
N ARG A 100 3.51 -8.26 0.37
CA ARG A 100 2.14 -8.78 0.42
C ARG A 100 1.62 -8.84 1.84
N VAL A 101 2.46 -9.31 2.76
CA VAL A 101 2.05 -9.59 4.14
C VAL A 101 3.13 -9.14 5.10
N ILE A 102 2.72 -8.43 6.16
CA ILE A 102 3.51 -8.26 7.38
C ILE A 102 2.76 -8.99 8.49
N ASN A 103 3.46 -9.84 9.23
CA ASN A 103 2.97 -10.50 10.43
C ASN A 103 3.87 -10.15 11.61
N ALA A 104 3.47 -9.13 12.36
CA ALA A 104 4.22 -8.61 13.50
C ALA A 104 3.62 -9.13 14.81
N THR A 105 4.48 -9.63 15.70
CA THR A 105 4.07 -10.23 16.97
C THR A 105 4.13 -9.24 18.13
N VAL A 106 5.18 -8.42 18.20
CA VAL A 106 5.47 -7.56 19.36
C VAL A 106 5.21 -6.08 19.08
N LEU A 107 5.49 -5.62 17.86
CA LEU A 107 5.47 -4.22 17.48
C LEU A 107 4.39 -3.97 16.40
N PRO A 108 4.02 -2.70 16.14
CA PRO A 108 3.24 -2.36 14.97
C PRO A 108 3.92 -2.90 13.70
N ALA A 109 3.14 -3.30 12.70
CA ALA A 109 3.64 -3.84 11.44
C ALA A 109 4.59 -2.87 10.72
N ILE A 110 4.27 -1.57 10.76
CA ILE A 110 5.15 -0.50 10.28
C ILE A 110 5.24 0.57 11.36
N THR A 111 6.46 0.92 11.74
CA THR A 111 6.76 2.00 12.68
C THR A 111 7.69 3.01 12.02
N ALA A 112 7.27 4.26 11.95
CA ALA A 112 8.08 5.40 11.51
C ALA A 112 8.11 6.44 12.63
N PHE A 113 9.26 6.64 13.27
CA PHE A 113 9.40 7.53 14.42
C PHE A 113 10.56 8.50 14.28
N LYS A 114 10.31 9.80 14.52
CA LYS A 114 11.38 10.82 14.63
C LYS A 114 12.27 10.92 13.38
N ASN A 115 11.74 10.67 12.18
CA ASN A 115 12.50 10.80 10.94
C ASN A 115 12.35 12.21 10.32
N ARG A 116 13.36 12.67 9.59
CA ARG A 116 13.37 13.94 8.88
C ARG A 116 13.78 13.74 7.42
N ASN A 117 12.94 14.17 6.47
CA ASN A 117 13.19 14.01 5.03
C ASN A 117 13.49 12.54 4.64
N VAL A 118 12.62 11.63 5.07
CA VAL A 118 12.70 10.19 4.77
C VAL A 118 11.37 9.74 4.19
N MET A 119 11.43 8.95 3.12
CA MET A 119 10.26 8.41 2.44
C MET A 119 10.21 6.89 2.62
N VAL A 120 9.06 6.38 3.07
CA VAL A 120 8.80 4.95 3.21
C VAL A 120 7.52 4.61 2.46
N SER A 121 7.55 3.55 1.66
CA SER A 121 6.38 3.14 0.87
C SER A 121 6.32 1.64 0.63
N VAL A 122 5.12 1.14 0.40
CA VAL A 122 4.82 -0.24 0.02
C VAL A 122 4.18 -0.27 -1.36
N GLY A 123 4.31 -1.41 -2.05
CA GLY A 123 3.71 -1.59 -3.36
C GLY A 123 2.21 -1.94 -3.32
N PRO A 124 1.54 -1.94 -4.49
CA PRO A 124 0.11 -2.24 -4.63
C PRO A 124 -0.25 -3.71 -4.30
N ARG A 125 0.75 -4.55 -4.07
CA ARG A 125 0.57 -5.97 -3.70
C ARG A 125 0.38 -6.16 -2.20
N PHE A 126 0.48 -5.10 -1.40
CA PHE A 126 0.34 -5.16 0.04
C PHE A 126 -1.13 -5.39 0.41
N LYS A 127 -1.40 -6.53 1.03
CA LYS A 127 -2.77 -7.02 1.25
C LYS A 127 -3.12 -7.23 2.70
N LYS A 128 -2.13 -7.46 3.57
CA LYS A 128 -2.39 -7.84 4.95
C LYS A 128 -1.28 -7.38 5.88
N ALA A 129 -1.67 -6.71 6.96
CA ALA A 129 -0.84 -6.38 8.09
C ALA A 129 -1.50 -6.96 9.34
N ILE A 130 -0.78 -7.78 10.07
CA ILE A 130 -1.22 -8.34 11.35
C ILE A 130 -0.27 -7.81 12.41
N SER A 131 -0.84 -7.27 13.48
CA SER A 131 -0.12 -6.86 14.69
C SER A 131 -0.81 -7.50 15.88
N GLU A 132 -0.10 -8.38 16.58
CA GLU A 132 -0.58 -9.01 17.82
C GLU A 132 -0.25 -8.18 19.06
N GLN A 133 0.21 -6.94 18.87
CA GLN A 133 0.56 -6.02 19.96
C GLN A 133 -0.64 -5.79 20.90
N LYS A 134 -0.37 -5.80 22.21
CA LYS A 134 -1.37 -5.64 23.30
C LYS A 134 -2.28 -4.40 23.17
N HIS A 135 -1.79 -3.32 22.55
CA HIS A 135 -2.55 -2.08 22.37
C HIS A 135 -3.35 -2.01 21.05
N GLY A 136 -3.23 -3.04 20.22
CA GLY A 136 -3.93 -3.16 18.94
C GLY A 136 -3.47 -2.17 17.87
N ILE A 137 -2.32 -1.49 18.05
CA ILE A 137 -1.78 -0.57 17.06
C ILE A 137 -1.11 -1.39 15.94
N THR A 138 -1.55 -1.15 14.71
CA THR A 138 -1.05 -1.87 13.53
C THR A 138 0.00 -1.05 12.79
N PHE A 139 -0.18 0.27 12.74
CA PHE A 139 0.76 1.20 12.10
C PHE A 139 0.99 2.38 13.02
N ALA A 140 2.25 2.80 13.16
CA ALA A 140 2.65 3.94 13.99
C ALA A 140 3.54 4.89 13.19
N VAL A 141 3.08 6.12 12.95
CA VAL A 141 3.84 7.17 12.27
C VAL A 141 3.76 8.46 13.08
N VAL A 142 4.80 8.70 13.87
CA VAL A 142 4.80 9.69 14.96
C VAL A 142 6.10 10.49 14.92
N HIS A 143 6.03 11.79 15.16
CA HIS A 143 7.14 12.74 15.26
C HIS A 143 8.05 12.85 14.03
N ASN A 144 7.51 12.61 12.83
CA ASN A 144 8.30 12.74 11.60
C ASN A 144 8.14 14.14 10.97
N LEU A 145 9.22 14.68 10.41
CA LEU A 145 9.26 15.96 9.71
C LEU A 145 9.47 15.75 8.21
N ASN A 146 8.61 16.34 7.38
CA ASN A 146 8.57 16.13 5.92
C ASN A 146 8.48 14.63 5.53
N PHE A 147 7.76 13.84 6.34
CA PHE A 147 7.52 12.44 6.06
C PHE A 147 6.29 12.31 5.17
N VAL A 148 6.50 11.86 3.94
CA VAL A 148 5.44 11.77 2.94
C VAL A 148 4.83 10.37 2.99
N ILE A 149 3.62 10.28 3.53
CA ILE A 149 2.70 9.17 3.20
C ILE A 149 1.68 9.77 2.24
N ASP A 150 1.80 9.44 0.96
CA ASP A 150 0.75 9.82 0.01
C ASP A 150 -0.56 9.07 0.34
N THR A 151 -1.68 9.65 -0.06
CA THR A 151 -3.03 9.10 0.06
C THR A 151 -3.14 7.65 -0.40
N ASP A 152 -2.47 7.28 -1.50
CA ASP A 152 -2.41 5.91 -2.00
C ASP A 152 -1.73 4.96 -1.01
N GLN A 153 -0.65 5.41 -0.37
CA GLN A 153 0.07 4.62 0.63
C GLN A 153 -0.78 4.45 1.89
N TYR A 154 -1.43 5.52 2.34
CA TYR A 154 -2.36 5.47 3.47
C TYR A 154 -3.49 4.46 3.21
N ASN A 155 -4.13 4.52 2.04
CA ASN A 155 -5.22 3.62 1.66
C ASN A 155 -4.76 2.16 1.63
N LEU A 156 -3.57 1.88 1.07
CA LEU A 156 -3.00 0.53 1.07
C LEU A 156 -2.79 0.00 2.47
N TRP A 157 -2.25 0.82 3.38
CA TRP A 157 -2.03 0.41 4.77
C TRP A 157 -3.37 0.19 5.48
N TRP A 158 -4.34 1.08 5.26
CA TRP A 158 -5.66 0.99 5.86
C TRP A 158 -6.36 -0.31 5.48
N LEU A 159 -6.39 -0.62 4.18
CA LEU A 159 -6.96 -1.86 3.66
C LEU A 159 -6.21 -3.10 4.16
N ALA A 160 -4.88 -3.03 4.27
CA ALA A 160 -4.08 -4.15 4.77
C ALA A 160 -4.34 -4.45 6.26
N GLY A 161 -4.67 -3.45 7.07
CA GLY A 161 -5.01 -3.64 8.49
C GLY A 161 -6.46 -4.06 8.74
N TYR A 162 -7.38 -3.90 7.79
CA TYR A 162 -8.81 -4.16 7.99
C TYR A 162 -9.09 -5.63 8.42
N PRO A 163 -10.04 -5.89 9.36
CA PRO A 163 -10.93 -4.93 10.03
C PRO A 163 -10.37 -4.30 11.30
N ASN A 164 -9.28 -4.84 11.85
CA ASN A 164 -8.80 -4.48 13.19
C ASN A 164 -7.65 -3.45 13.19
N GLY A 165 -7.30 -2.93 12.01
CA GLY A 165 -6.19 -2.01 11.81
C GLY A 165 -6.37 -0.73 12.60
N ARG A 166 -5.40 -0.40 13.45
CA ARG A 166 -5.35 0.90 14.13
C ARG A 166 -4.10 1.67 13.76
N PHE A 167 -4.29 2.96 13.51
CA PHE A 167 -3.24 3.90 13.15
C PHE A 167 -2.96 4.82 14.33
N LEU A 168 -1.69 4.92 14.71
CA LEU A 168 -1.20 5.97 15.57
C LEU A 168 -0.45 6.97 14.69
N LEU A 169 -1.04 8.12 14.43
CA LEU A 169 -0.50 9.15 13.56
C LEU A 169 -0.37 10.47 14.32
N ASP A 170 0.72 11.20 14.10
CA ASP A 170 0.82 12.57 14.57
C ASP A 170 -0.18 13.48 13.86
N SER A 171 -0.72 14.46 14.60
CA SER A 171 -1.62 15.51 14.09
C SER A 171 -1.02 16.37 12.97
N GLY A 172 0.29 16.26 12.74
CA GLY A 172 1.05 16.97 11.71
C GLY A 172 1.09 16.30 10.35
N LEU A 173 0.43 15.15 10.17
CA LEU A 173 0.17 14.61 8.83
C LEU A 173 -0.81 15.53 8.10
N MET A 174 -0.25 16.54 7.44
CA MET A 174 -0.96 17.31 6.43
C MET A 174 -1.24 16.39 5.25
N ALA A 175 -2.43 15.79 5.23
CA ALA A 175 -3.03 15.39 3.98
C ALA A 175 -3.28 16.68 3.18
N SER A 176 -2.36 17.01 2.28
CA SER A 176 -2.63 18.00 1.23
C SER A 176 -3.71 17.40 0.35
N VAL A 177 -4.96 17.84 0.50
CA VAL A 177 -6.00 17.52 -0.49
C VAL A 177 -5.50 18.03 -1.83
N CYS A 178 -5.21 17.13 -2.77
CA CYS A 178 -4.83 17.52 -4.11
C CYS A 178 -5.92 18.43 -4.69
N ASP A 179 -5.56 19.69 -4.92
CA ASP A 179 -6.33 20.62 -5.73
C ASP A 179 -7.80 20.82 -5.28
N GLU A 180 -7.99 21.16 -3.99
CA GLU A 180 -9.30 21.47 -3.41
C GLU A 180 -10.07 22.56 -4.20
N ASN A 181 -9.32 23.47 -4.83
CA ASN A 181 -9.84 24.52 -5.70
C ASN A 181 -10.39 24.00 -7.03
N LEU A 182 -9.96 22.83 -7.49
CA LEU A 182 -10.45 22.18 -8.71
C LEU A 182 -11.64 21.26 -8.39
N PHE A 183 -11.58 20.50 -7.30
CA PHE A 183 -12.61 19.50 -6.98
C PHE A 183 -13.93 20.09 -6.48
N LYS A 184 -13.89 21.14 -5.65
CA LYS A 184 -15.11 21.81 -5.15
C LYS A 184 -16.04 22.32 -6.27
N PRO A 185 -15.56 23.06 -7.28
CA PRO A 185 -16.42 23.53 -8.36
C PRO A 185 -16.93 22.37 -9.23
N ILE A 186 -16.11 21.35 -9.50
CA ILE A 186 -16.54 20.17 -10.28
C ILE A 186 -17.65 19.40 -9.57
N ALA A 187 -17.51 19.17 -8.26
CA ALA A 187 -18.55 18.52 -7.46
C ALA A 187 -19.86 19.33 -7.44
N GLY A 188 -19.76 20.66 -7.37
CA GLY A 188 -20.91 21.56 -7.46
C GLY A 188 -21.62 21.50 -8.83
N ILE A 189 -20.87 21.50 -9.92
CA ILE A 189 -21.39 21.39 -11.29
C ILE A 189 -22.08 20.05 -11.49
N LEU A 190 -21.45 18.94 -11.08
CA LEU A 190 -22.02 17.60 -11.18
C LEU A 190 -23.30 17.48 -10.34
N GLY A 191 -23.31 18.02 -9.12
CA GLY A 191 -24.50 18.03 -8.27
C GLY A 191 -25.68 18.75 -8.93
N TRP A 192 -25.45 19.93 -9.51
CA TRP A 192 -26.47 20.66 -10.27
C TRP A 192 -26.96 19.90 -11.50
N LEU A 193 -26.05 19.25 -12.22
CA LEU A 193 -26.40 18.45 -13.40
C LEU A 193 -27.32 17.28 -13.03
N PHE A 194 -27.06 16.60 -11.91
CA PHE A 194 -27.92 15.53 -11.40
C PHE A 194 -29.29 16.03 -10.99
N VAL A 195 -29.38 17.20 -10.34
CA VAL A 195 -30.67 17.81 -9.99
C VAL A 195 -31.46 18.19 -11.25
N ALA A 196 -30.82 18.79 -12.25
CA ALA A 196 -31.46 19.16 -13.51
C ALA A 196 -31.96 17.93 -14.28
N LEU A 197 -31.15 16.86 -14.35
CA LEU A 197 -31.56 15.60 -14.95
C LEU A 197 -32.72 14.96 -14.21
N ALA A 198 -32.69 14.92 -12.88
CA ALA A 198 -33.78 14.39 -12.06
C ALA A 198 -35.09 15.15 -12.29
N LEU A 199 -35.03 16.48 -12.40
CA LEU A 199 -36.19 17.31 -12.73
C LEU A 199 -36.70 17.04 -14.15
N GLY A 200 -35.80 16.94 -15.14
CA GLY A 200 -36.16 16.63 -16.52
C GLY A 200 -36.79 15.24 -16.70
N PHE A 201 -36.24 14.22 -16.04
CA PHE A 201 -36.84 12.88 -16.05
C PHE A 201 -38.17 12.84 -15.31
N SER A 202 -38.30 13.56 -14.20
CA SER A 202 -39.57 13.66 -13.47
C SER A 202 -40.63 14.35 -14.33
N THR A 203 -40.33 15.46 -14.98
CA THR A 203 -41.29 16.17 -15.84
C THR A 203 -41.73 15.31 -17.02
N VAL A 204 -40.83 14.60 -17.70
CA VAL A 204 -41.20 13.65 -18.76
C VAL A 204 -42.08 12.52 -18.19
N ALA A 205 -41.71 11.93 -17.05
CA ALA A 205 -42.48 10.84 -16.44
C ALA A 205 -43.91 11.24 -15.99
N PHE A 206 -44.12 12.51 -15.61
CA PHE A 206 -45.43 13.01 -15.18
C PHE A 206 -46.27 13.60 -16.32
N TYR A 207 -45.65 14.28 -17.30
CA TYR A 207 -46.38 14.93 -18.38
C TYR A 207 -46.59 14.06 -19.63
N ASP A 208 -45.76 13.02 -19.84
CA ASP A 208 -45.90 12.10 -20.97
C ASP A 208 -46.81 10.89 -20.64
N ARG A 209 -47.58 10.96 -19.55
CA ARG A 209 -48.65 9.98 -19.30
C ARG A 209 -49.76 10.21 -20.33
N PRO A 210 -50.02 9.26 -21.26
CA PRO A 210 -51.16 9.39 -22.15
C PRO A 210 -52.42 9.44 -21.28
N THR A 211 -53.18 10.52 -21.45
CA THR A 211 -54.49 10.67 -20.82
C THR A 211 -55.35 9.50 -21.28
N MET A 212 -55.58 8.52 -20.41
CA MET A 212 -56.60 7.50 -20.65
C MET A 212 -57.95 8.24 -20.73
N LYS A 213 -58.40 8.51 -21.96
CA LYS A 213 -59.76 8.95 -22.25
C LYS A 213 -60.70 7.94 -21.60
N LYS A 214 -61.49 8.39 -20.62
CA LYS A 214 -62.64 7.65 -20.12
C LYS A 214 -63.55 7.34 -21.32
N GLN A 215 -63.58 6.08 -21.77
CA GLN A 215 -64.69 5.58 -22.56
C GLN A 215 -65.92 5.61 -21.65
N LYS A 216 -66.83 6.56 -21.93
CA LYS A 216 -68.22 6.46 -21.47
C LYS A 216 -68.83 5.24 -22.17
N GLN A 217 -69.17 4.21 -21.40
CA GLN A 217 -70.20 3.26 -21.78
C GLN A 217 -71.54 3.96 -21.63
N GLU A 218 -72.23 4.19 -22.75
CA GLU A 218 -73.69 4.11 -22.93
C GLU A 218 -73.95 3.61 -24.35
#